data_AF-A0A8B3LKZ7-F1
#
_entry.id   AF-A0A8B3LKZ7-F1
#
_cell.length_a   1.000
_cell.length_b   1.000
_cell.length_c   1.000
_cell.angle_alpha   90.00
_cell.angle_beta   90.00
_cell.angle_gamma   90.00
#
_symmetry.space_group_name_H-M   'P 1'
#
loop_
_entity.id
_entity.type
_entity.pdbx_description
1 polymer ?
#
loop_
_entity_poly.entity_id
_entity_poly.type
_entity_poly.pdbx_seq_one_letter_code
_entity_poly.pdbx_strand_id
1 'polypeptide(L)' 'MPLKFIKPMEPELVDTPPQGDEWLHEIKFDGYRTQIIKDENGIRLFTKNGYDWTGRYIELAGEAEALEAESFI' A
#
# COMPACT_ATOMS: atom_id res chain seq x y z
N MET A 1 16.49 -10.60 -1.46
CA MET A 1 16.48 -10.10 -0.06
C MET A 1 15.04 -9.83 0.31
N PRO A 2 14.55 -10.38 1.43
CA PRO A 2 13.15 -10.25 1.80
C PRO A 2 12.82 -8.81 2.13
N LEU A 3 11.91 -8.23 1.36
CA LEU A 3 11.26 -6.97 1.66
C LEU A 3 10.36 -7.13 2.89
N LYS A 4 10.30 -6.07 3.67
CA LYS A 4 9.59 -6.02 4.94
C LYS A 4 8.53 -4.94 4.89
N PHE A 5 7.45 -5.17 5.62
CA PHE A 5 6.42 -4.16 5.84
C PHE A 5 7.03 -2.84 6.33
N ILE A 6 6.62 -1.74 5.70
CA ILE A 6 6.95 -0.37 6.09
C ILE A 6 5.66 0.27 6.57
N LYS A 7 5.65 0.75 7.82
CA LYS A 7 4.48 1.43 8.37
C LYS A 7 4.09 2.62 7.47
N PRO A 8 2.85 2.69 6.97
CA PRO A 8 2.42 3.78 6.12
C PRO A 8 2.55 5.14 6.83
N MET A 9 2.88 6.16 6.05
CA MET A 9 2.74 7.55 6.49
C MET A 9 1.26 7.84 6.78
N GLU A 10 1.01 8.62 7.84
CA GLU A 10 -0.32 9.12 8.17
C GLU A 10 -0.40 10.61 7.82
N PRO A 11 -1.53 11.07 7.27
CA PRO A 11 -1.73 12.49 6.99
C PRO A 11 -1.81 13.27 8.30
N GLU A 12 -1.27 14.47 8.29
CA GLU A 12 -1.50 15.44 9.36
C GLU A 12 -2.88 16.08 9.16
N LEU A 13 -3.69 16.10 10.22
CA LEU A 13 -5.00 16.75 10.18
C LEU A 13 -4.82 18.27 10.25
N VAL A 14 -5.31 18.96 9.22
CA VAL A 14 -5.28 20.42 9.12
C VAL A 14 -6.66 20.96 8.78
N ASP A 15 -6.94 22.21 9.14
CA ASP A 15 -8.25 22.84 8.93
C ASP A 15 -8.53 23.16 7.45
N THR A 16 -7.48 23.45 6.68
CA THR A 16 -7.60 23.80 5.26
C THR A 16 -6.52 23.07 4.46
N PRO A 17 -6.87 22.43 3.32
CA PRO A 17 -5.89 21.81 2.46
C PRO A 17 -4.83 22.82 2.01
N PRO A 18 -3.55 22.43 2.01
CA PRO A 18 -2.50 23.30 1.52
C PRO A 18 -2.66 23.56 0.00
N GLN A 19 -2.13 24.71 -0.44
CA GLN A 19 -2.27 25.23 -1.79
C GLN A 19 -0.91 25.58 -2.39
N GLY A 20 -0.85 25.74 -3.72
CA GLY A 20 0.34 26.12 -4.47
C GLY A 20 0.93 24.96 -5.27
N ASP A 21 1.88 25.27 -6.14
CA ASP A 21 2.41 24.35 -7.15
C ASP A 21 3.27 23.21 -6.56
N GLU A 22 3.64 23.31 -5.27
CA GLU A 22 4.35 22.24 -4.54
C GLU A 22 3.42 21.14 -4.02
N TRP A 23 2.10 21.29 -4.18
CA TRP A 23 1.10 20.37 -3.65
C TRP A 23 0.36 19.62 -4.76
N LEU A 24 0.25 18.31 -4.57
CA LEU A 24 -0.65 17.44 -5.35
C LEU A 24 -1.85 17.07 -4.49
N HIS A 25 -3.04 17.04 -5.10
CA HIS A 25 -4.28 16.64 -4.43
C HIS A 25 -4.81 15.33 -5.04
N GLU A 26 -5.09 14.37 -4.18
CA GLU A 26 -5.65 13.07 -4.55
C GLU A 26 -7.05 12.88 -3.93
N ILE A 27 -7.88 12.05 -4.56
CA ILE A 27 -9.18 11.68 -4.00
C ILE A 27 -8.98 10.84 -2.75
N LYS A 28 -9.65 11.22 -1.65
CA LYS A 28 -9.69 10.41 -0.43
C LYS A 28 -10.68 9.25 -0.60
N PHE A 29 -10.16 8.03 -0.67
CA PHE A 29 -10.97 6.82 -0.58
C PHE A 29 -11.20 6.43 0.89
N ASP A 30 -12.39 5.93 1.20
CA ASP A 30 -12.70 5.35 2.51
C ASP A 30 -12.66 3.83 2.44
N GLY A 31 -11.71 3.23 3.14
CA GLY A 31 -11.39 1.82 3.05
C GLY A 31 -10.21 1.43 3.92
N TYR A 32 -9.69 0.23 3.70
CA TYR A 32 -8.53 -0.27 4.45
C TYR A 32 -7.24 0.09 3.72
N ARG A 33 -6.34 0.83 4.38
CA ARG A 33 -4.99 1.06 3.86
C ARG A 33 -4.23 -0.27 3.83
N THR A 34 -3.75 -0.64 2.65
CA THR A 34 -3.04 -1.89 2.38
C THR A 34 -1.72 -1.62 1.67
N GLN A 35 -0.67 -2.33 2.09
CA GLN A 35 0.63 -2.34 1.42
C GLN A 35 0.83 -3.71 0.78
N ILE A 36 1.21 -3.73 -0.50
CA ILE A 36 1.44 -4.95 -1.27
C ILE A 36 2.94 -5.09 -1.44
N ILE A 37 3.49 -6.24 -1.07
CA ILE A 37 4.90 -6.54 -1.23
C ILE A 37 5.04 -7.69 -2.23
N LYS A 38 5.90 -7.51 -3.24
CA LYS A 38 6.41 -8.59 -4.11
C LYS A 38 7.91 -8.71 -3.90
N ASP A 39 8.37 -9.91 -3.60
CA ASP A 39 9.79 -10.26 -3.55
C ASP A 39 9.98 -11.77 -3.79
N GLU A 40 11.15 -12.32 -3.44
CA GLU A 40 11.46 -13.75 -3.55
C GLU A 40 10.52 -14.68 -2.77
N ASN A 41 9.73 -14.16 -1.82
CA ASN A 41 8.73 -14.92 -1.06
C ASN A 41 7.31 -14.80 -1.65
N GLY A 42 7.16 -14.13 -2.80
CA GLY A 42 5.88 -13.90 -3.48
C GLY A 42 5.09 -12.71 -2.92
N ILE A 43 3.82 -12.63 -3.33
CA ILE A 43 2.91 -11.54 -2.97
C ILE A 43 2.40 -11.66 -1.53
N ARG A 44 2.54 -10.58 -0.76
CA ARG A 44 1.96 -10.42 0.58
C ARG A 44 1.26 -9.07 0.71
N LEU A 45 0.07 -9.07 1.30
CA LEU A 45 -0.75 -7.86 1.51
C LEU A 45 -0.92 -7.58 2.99
N PHE A 46 -0.40 -6.46 3.46
CA PHE A 46 -0.42 -6.05 4.86
C PHE A 46 -1.41 -4.92 5.11
N THR A 47 -2.16 -5.01 6.22
CA THR A 47 -2.93 -3.87 6.74
C THR A 47 -2.00 -2.73 7.21
N LYS A 48 -2.57 -1.54 7.48
CA LYS A 48 -1.82 -0.41 8.06
C LYS A 48 -1.02 -0.73 9.34
N ASN A 49 -1.42 -1.76 10.09
CA ASN A 49 -0.79 -2.18 11.34
C ASN A 49 0.14 -3.40 11.15
N GLY A 50 0.36 -3.87 9.92
CA GLY A 50 1.29 -4.97 9.62
C GLY A 50 0.69 -6.37 9.73
N TYR A 51 -0.63 -6.52 9.91
CA TYR A 51 -1.28 -7.84 9.83
C TYR A 51 -1.34 -8.32 8.38
N ASP A 52 -0.94 -9.57 8.15
CA ASP A 52 -1.04 -10.23 6.84
C ASP A 52 -2.49 -10.59 6.52
N TRP A 53 -3.02 -9.99 5.46
CA TRP A 53 -4.36 -10.20 4.92
C TRP A 53 -4.34 -10.80 3.51
N THR A 54 -3.23 -11.41 3.10
CA THR A 54 -3.09 -12.02 1.76
C THR A 54 -4.21 -13.02 1.47
N GLY A 55 -4.56 -13.87 2.44
CA GLY A 55 -5.68 -14.82 2.30
C GLY A 55 -7.06 -14.17 2.21
N ARG A 56 -7.24 -12.97 2.77
CA ARG A 56 -8.49 -12.19 2.66
C ARG A 56 -8.61 -11.50 1.30
N TYR A 57 -7.48 -11.25 0.65
CA TYR A 57 -7.37 -10.53 -0.62
C TYR A 57 -6.86 -11.43 -1.75
N ILE A 58 -7.32 -12.68 -1.81
CA ILE A 58 -6.82 -13.69 -2.75
C ILE A 58 -6.90 -13.23 -4.22
N GLU A 59 -7.97 -12.53 -4.61
CA GLU A 59 -8.12 -11.99 -5.96
C GLU A 59 -7.08 -10.90 -6.24
N LEU A 60 -6.92 -9.94 -5.33
CA LEU A 60 -5.90 -8.88 -5.46
C LEU A 60 -4.47 -9.43 -5.43
N ALA A 61 -4.23 -10.51 -4.68
CA ALA A 61 -2.94 -11.17 -4.65
C ALA A 61 -2.61 -11.77 -6.03
N GLY A 62 -3.60 -12.38 -6.69
CA GLY A 62 -3.47 -12.89 -8.06
C GLY A 62 -3.18 -11.78 -9.08
N GLU A 63 -3.92 -10.67 -9.01
CA GLU A 63 -3.70 -9.52 -9.89
C GLU A 63 -2.32 -8.87 -9.67
N ALA A 64 -1.88 -8.76 -8.41
CA ALA A 64 -0.57 -8.21 -8.08
C ALA A 64 0.59 -9.11 -8.56
N GLU A 65 0.40 -10.42 -8.58
CA GLU A 65 1.39 -11.37 -9.11
C GLU A 65 1.63 -11.13 -10.61
N ALA A 66 0.59 -10.79 -11.36
CA ALA A 66 0.64 -10.54 -12.80
C ALA A 66 1.44 -9.28 -13.19
N LEU A 67 1.81 -8.42 -12.24
CA LEU A 67 2.68 -7.26 -12.49
C LEU A 67 4.10 -7.73 -12.84
N GLU A 68 4.63 -7.25 -13.98
CA GLU A 68 5.94 -7.64 -14.53
C GLU A 68 7.16 -7.18 -13.73
N ALA A 69 6.97 -6.50 -12.60
CA ALA A 69 8.05 -6.12 -11.71
C ALA A 69 8.59 -7.34 -10.93
N GLU A 70 9.92 -7.46 -10.83
CA GLU A 70 10.57 -8.53 -10.04
C GLU A 70 10.33 -8.37 -8.54
N SER A 71 10.31 -7.13 -8.04
CA SER A 71 10.01 -6.82 -6.64
C SER A 71 9.47 -5.40 -6.48
N PHE A 72 8.61 -5.19 -5.48
CA PHE A 72 8.07 -3.89 -5.09
C PHE A 72 7.49 -3.91 -3.67
N ILE A 73 7.28 -2.71 -3.12
CA ILE A 73 6.53 -2.41 -1.88
C ILE A 73 5.78 -1.10 -2.05
#